data_AF-A0A177CTH5-F1
#
_entry.id   AF-A0A177CTH5-F1
#
_cell.length_a   1.000
_cell.length_b   1.000
_cell.length_c   1.000
_cell.angle_alpha   90.00
_cell.angle_beta   90.00
_cell.angle_gamma   90.00
#
_symmetry.space_group_name_H-M   'P 1'
#
loop_
_entity.id
_entity.type
_entity.pdbx_description
1 polymer ?
#
loop_
_entity_poly.entity_id
_entity_poly.type
_entity_poly.pdbx_seq_one_letter_code
_entity_poly.pdbx_strand_id
1 'polypeptide(L)'
;MMNLFRLLGDLSHLLSILILLQKMKSSSSASGISFKSQFLYLIVYITRYVDLLWTFYEPKSLYNTIFKIIFISTASYTVYLMLNDYKPTHDPNLDTFKVQYLIGASAILAILFPYKYNFTEILWAFSIWLESVAILPQLFMLQRTGEAETITTHYLFALGAYRALYIPNWIYRYFFEVPRFWDPIAVIAGIVQTILYSDFFWIYYTKVIQGKKFNLPV
;
A
#
# COMPACT_ATOMS: atom_id res chain seq x y z
N MET A 1 3.11 -11.51 17.66
CA MET A 1 3.76 -10.60 18.64
C MET A 1 4.22 -9.33 17.92
N MET A 2 4.40 -8.21 18.62
CA MET A 2 5.04 -7.02 18.04
C MET A 2 6.57 -7.22 18.08
N ASN A 3 7.26 -6.93 16.99
CA ASN A 3 8.72 -6.91 16.93
C ASN A 3 9.18 -5.62 16.23
N LEU A 4 10.49 -5.35 16.29
CA LEU A 4 11.07 -4.12 15.76
C LEU A 4 10.78 -3.92 14.27
N PHE A 5 10.90 -4.99 13.47
CA PHE A 5 10.68 -4.92 12.02
C PHE A 5 9.23 -4.59 11.68
N ARG A 6 8.27 -5.22 12.39
CA ARG A 6 6.85 -4.90 12.23
C ARG A 6 6.55 -3.47 12.64
N LEU A 7 7.06 -3.01 13.78
CA LEU A 7 6.84 -1.65 14.26
C LEU A 7 7.38 -0.61 13.27
N LEU A 8 8.61 -0.79 12.79
CA LEU A 8 9.22 0.10 11.79
C LEU A 8 8.47 0.03 10.46
N GLY A 9 8.00 -1.15 10.06
CA GLY A 9 7.14 -1.32 8.88
C GLY A 9 5.85 -0.51 9.02
N ASP A 10 5.11 -0.70 10.11
CA ASP A 10 3.84 -0.02 10.37
C ASP A 10 4.02 1.52 10.41
N LEU A 11 5.11 2.00 11.03
CA LEU A 11 5.45 3.42 11.06
C LEU A 11 5.88 3.97 9.68
N SER A 12 6.64 3.21 8.89
CA SER A 12 7.00 3.58 7.51
C SER A 12 5.76 3.69 6.63
N HIS A 13 4.81 2.77 6.82
CA HIS A 13 3.54 2.81 6.11
C HIS A 13 2.74 4.06 6.48
N LEU A 14 2.59 4.34 7.78
CA LEU A 14 1.93 5.56 8.25
C LEU A 14 2.63 6.82 7.72
N LEU A 15 3.97 6.86 7.75
CA LEU A 15 4.75 7.97 7.24
C LEU A 15 4.49 8.22 5.75
N SER A 16 4.37 7.16 4.94
CA SER A 16 4.06 7.30 3.51
C SER A 16 2.72 8.03 3.28
N ILE A 17 1.69 7.70 4.07
CA ILE A 17 0.37 8.32 3.99
C ILE A 17 0.44 9.79 4.42
N LEU A 18 1.18 10.09 5.49
CA LEU A 18 1.36 11.46 5.96
C LEU A 18 2.10 12.32 4.93
N ILE A 19 3.15 11.79 4.29
CA ILE A 19 3.87 12.49 3.21
C ILE A 19 2.93 12.78 2.04
N LEU A 20 2.12 11.81 1.62
CA LEU A 20 1.16 11.99 0.53
C LEU A 20 0.13 13.07 0.86
N LEU A 21 -0.47 13.03 2.05
CA LEU A 21 -1.44 14.03 2.48
C LEU A 21 -0.81 15.42 2.60
N GLN A 22 0.39 15.51 3.18
CA GLN A 22 1.14 16.76 3.24
C GLN A 22 1.41 17.31 1.84
N LYS A 23 1.85 16.47 0.90
CA LYS A 23 2.05 16.85 -0.50
C LYS A 23 0.79 17.47 -1.09
N MET A 24 -0.34 16.78 -0.95
CA MET A 24 -1.61 17.23 -1.53
C MET A 24 -2.10 18.55 -0.90
N LYS A 25 -1.99 18.67 0.43
CA LYS A 25 -2.44 19.87 1.15
C LYS A 25 -1.53 21.08 0.90
N SER A 26 -0.21 20.89 0.89
CA SER A 26 0.75 21.98 0.68
C SER A 26 0.75 22.49 -0.77
N SER A 27 0.56 21.60 -1.74
CA SER A 27 0.49 21.97 -3.17
C SER A 27 -0.93 22.34 -3.64
N SER A 28 -1.95 22.12 -2.82
CA SER A 28 -3.37 22.18 -3.22
C SER A 28 -3.66 21.41 -4.51
N SER A 29 -3.00 20.26 -4.69
CA SER A 29 -3.01 19.51 -5.95
C SER A 29 -2.80 18.01 -5.78
N ALA A 30 -3.56 17.24 -6.53
CA ALA A 30 -3.43 15.79 -6.68
C ALA A 30 -2.64 15.38 -7.94
N SER A 31 -2.03 16.35 -8.66
CA SER A 31 -1.23 16.06 -9.85
C SER A 31 -0.08 15.08 -9.55
N GLY A 32 0.20 14.18 -10.51
CA GLY A 32 1.23 13.14 -10.37
C GLY A 32 0.86 11.94 -9.48
N ILE A 33 -0.35 11.92 -8.90
CA ILE A 33 -0.85 10.82 -8.07
C ILE A 33 -1.98 10.07 -8.81
N SER A 34 -1.84 8.75 -8.95
CA SER A 34 -2.85 7.89 -9.54
C SER A 34 -4.03 7.73 -8.60
N PHE A 35 -5.21 8.17 -9.07
CA PHE A 35 -6.47 7.98 -8.36
C PHE A 35 -6.78 6.50 -8.23
N LYS A 36 -6.52 5.72 -9.28
CA LYS A 36 -6.76 4.29 -9.32
C LYS A 36 -6.00 3.55 -8.22
N SER A 37 -4.72 3.85 -8.00
CA SER A 37 -3.97 3.25 -6.89
C SER A 37 -4.55 3.62 -5.52
N GLN A 38 -4.87 4.90 -5.28
CA GLN A 38 -5.44 5.32 -3.98
C GLN A 38 -6.80 4.67 -3.71
N PHE A 39 -7.64 4.54 -4.75
CA PHE A 39 -8.92 3.86 -4.64
C PHE A 39 -8.77 2.35 -4.37
N LEU A 40 -7.80 1.69 -5.00
CA LEU A 40 -7.48 0.29 -4.69
C LEU A 40 -7.00 0.11 -3.24
N TYR A 41 -6.16 1.00 -2.73
CA TYR A 41 -5.74 0.99 -1.33
C TYR A 41 -6.93 1.18 -0.36
N LEU A 42 -7.87 2.06 -0.69
CA LEU A 42 -9.11 2.20 0.08
C LEU A 42 -9.90 0.88 0.13
N ILE A 43 -10.08 0.21 -1.02
CA ILE A 43 -10.74 -1.10 -1.08
C ILE A 43 -10.00 -2.12 -0.22
N VAL A 44 -8.66 -2.16 -0.30
CA VAL A 44 -7.83 -3.05 0.53
C VAL A 44 -8.12 -2.83 2.01
N TYR A 45 -8.11 -1.59 2.51
CA TYR A 45 -8.32 -1.34 3.93
C TYR A 45 -9.74 -1.66 4.39
N ILE A 46 -10.75 -1.31 3.59
CA ILE A 46 -12.15 -1.64 3.91
C ILE A 46 -12.34 -3.15 4.00
N THR A 47 -11.83 -3.90 3.02
CA THR A 47 -12.00 -5.37 2.98
C THR A 47 -11.14 -6.10 4.00
N ARG A 48 -9.94 -5.58 4.32
CA ARG A 48 -9.04 -6.19 5.31
C ARG A 48 -9.51 -6.02 6.74
N TYR A 49 -10.13 -4.89 7.04
CA TYR A 49 -10.39 -4.45 8.41
C TYR A 49 -11.88 -4.50 8.77
N VAL A 50 -12.68 -5.30 8.06
CA VAL A 50 -14.09 -5.58 8.42
C VAL A 50 -14.20 -6.12 9.86
N ASP A 51 -13.17 -6.80 10.33
CA ASP A 51 -13.07 -7.32 11.71
C ASP A 51 -13.12 -6.24 12.80
N LEU A 52 -12.86 -4.96 12.46
CA LEU A 52 -13.07 -3.84 13.37
C LEU A 52 -14.48 -3.79 13.96
N LEU A 53 -15.48 -4.33 13.27
CA LEU A 53 -16.87 -4.33 13.76
C LEU A 53 -17.06 -5.20 15.00
N TRP A 54 -16.14 -6.14 15.29
CA TRP A 54 -16.26 -7.07 16.42
C TRP A 54 -14.96 -7.32 17.20
N THR A 55 -13.80 -6.77 16.81
CA THR A 55 -12.53 -6.95 17.55
C THR A 55 -12.04 -5.69 18.26
N PHE A 56 -12.84 -4.62 18.33
CA PHE A 56 -12.38 -3.29 18.77
C PHE A 56 -12.18 -3.14 20.29
N TYR A 57 -12.80 -4.00 21.10
CA TYR A 57 -12.87 -3.84 22.56
C TYR A 57 -11.68 -4.43 23.34
N GLU A 58 -10.77 -5.16 22.69
CA GLU A 58 -9.65 -5.81 23.37
C GLU A 58 -8.49 -4.83 23.67
N PRO A 59 -8.13 -4.59 24.95
CA PRO A 59 -7.07 -3.62 25.31
C PRO A 59 -5.70 -4.00 24.73
N LYS A 60 -5.42 -5.30 24.61
CA LYS A 60 -4.18 -5.82 24.00
C LYS A 60 -4.08 -5.54 22.50
N SER A 61 -5.18 -5.16 21.86
CA SER A 61 -5.27 -4.86 20.42
C SER A 61 -5.42 -3.36 20.12
N LEU A 62 -5.40 -2.48 21.13
CA LEU A 62 -5.63 -1.04 20.94
C LEU A 62 -4.73 -0.43 19.86
N TYR A 63 -3.44 -0.81 19.84
CA TYR A 63 -2.51 -0.41 18.79
C TYR A 63 -3.02 -0.76 17.38
N ASN A 64 -3.45 -2.01 17.17
CA ASN A 64 -3.97 -2.44 15.87
C ASN A 64 -5.27 -1.72 15.52
N THR A 65 -6.19 -1.58 16.49
CA THR A 65 -7.47 -0.88 16.29
C THR A 65 -7.25 0.57 15.85
N ILE A 66 -6.34 1.30 16.52
CA ILE A 66 -5.97 2.67 16.15
C ILE A 66 -5.42 2.72 14.72
N PHE A 67 -4.46 1.86 14.38
CA PHE A 67 -3.85 1.85 13.05
C PHE A 67 -4.87 1.54 11.95
N LYS A 68 -5.77 0.59 12.16
CA LYS A 68 -6.84 0.26 11.19
C LYS A 68 -7.76 1.47 10.96
N ILE A 69 -8.18 2.17 12.02
CA ILE A 69 -9.02 3.38 11.92
C ILE A 69 -8.27 4.48 11.17
N ILE A 70 -6.99 4.71 11.50
CA ILE A 70 -6.15 5.70 10.82
C ILE A 70 -6.06 5.38 9.33
N PHE A 71 -5.75 4.15 8.94
CA PHE A 71 -5.61 3.75 7.54
C PHE A 71 -6.91 3.90 6.74
N ILE A 72 -8.05 3.46 7.29
CA ILE A 72 -9.35 3.65 6.61
C ILE A 72 -9.67 5.14 6.47
N SER A 73 -9.52 5.92 7.55
CA SER A 73 -9.88 7.34 7.57
C SER A 73 -9.00 8.17 6.63
N THR A 74 -7.69 7.93 6.64
CA THR A 74 -6.73 8.65 5.79
C THR A 74 -6.83 8.25 4.32
N ALA A 75 -7.06 6.98 4.00
CA ALA A 75 -7.32 6.55 2.63
C ALA A 75 -8.64 7.14 2.10
N SER A 76 -9.70 7.12 2.91
CA SER A 76 -10.99 7.74 2.58
C SER A 76 -10.83 9.24 2.35
N TYR A 77 -10.06 9.92 3.21
CA TYR A 77 -9.77 11.35 3.07
C TYR A 77 -8.95 11.65 1.82
N THR A 78 -7.95 10.83 1.49
CA THR A 78 -7.16 10.97 0.27
C THR A 78 -8.06 10.88 -0.97
N VAL A 79 -8.91 9.85 -1.03
CA VAL A 79 -9.89 9.69 -2.13
C VAL A 79 -10.88 10.86 -2.17
N TYR A 80 -11.36 11.33 -1.01
CA TYR A 80 -12.22 12.52 -0.92
C TYR A 80 -11.54 13.76 -1.52
N LEU A 81 -10.28 14.02 -1.17
CA LEU A 81 -9.52 15.15 -1.71
C LEU A 81 -9.38 15.06 -3.23
N MET A 82 -9.14 13.86 -3.77
CA MET A 82 -9.02 13.67 -5.23
C MET A 82 -10.36 13.81 -5.97
N LEU A 83 -11.48 13.45 -5.34
CA LEU A 83 -12.81 13.52 -5.97
C LEU A 83 -13.49 14.89 -5.83
N ASN A 84 -13.09 15.70 -4.85
CA ASN A 84 -13.74 16.97 -4.53
C ASN A 84 -12.74 18.13 -4.66
N ASP A 85 -11.95 18.37 -3.62
CA ASP A 85 -11.11 19.56 -3.47
C ASP A 85 -10.08 19.73 -4.62
N TYR A 86 -9.48 18.62 -5.07
CA TYR A 86 -8.41 18.61 -6.06
C TYR A 86 -8.79 17.92 -7.37
N LYS A 87 -10.09 17.66 -7.59
CA LYS A 87 -10.60 17.06 -8.83
C LYS A 87 -10.09 17.74 -10.11
N PRO A 88 -10.01 19.09 -10.21
CA PRO A 88 -9.53 19.75 -11.42
C PRO A 88 -8.05 19.50 -11.75
N THR A 89 -7.26 19.05 -10.77
CA THR A 89 -5.82 18.78 -10.93
C THR A 89 -5.51 17.35 -11.39
N HIS A 90 -6.53 16.50 -11.46
CA HIS A 90 -6.39 15.12 -11.92
C HIS A 90 -6.52 15.07 -13.45
N ASP A 91 -5.51 14.52 -14.12
CA ASP A 91 -5.55 14.25 -15.56
C ASP A 91 -5.89 12.77 -15.83
N PRO A 92 -7.12 12.46 -16.28
CA PRO A 92 -7.53 11.08 -16.56
C PRO A 92 -6.72 10.41 -17.69
N ASN A 93 -6.07 11.19 -18.56
CA ASN A 93 -5.29 10.65 -19.68
C ASN A 93 -3.96 10.05 -19.23
N LEU A 94 -3.48 10.43 -18.04
CA LEU A 94 -2.28 9.86 -17.43
C LEU A 94 -2.61 8.55 -16.69
N ASP A 95 -3.76 8.47 -16.02
CA ASP A 95 -4.17 7.33 -15.19
C ASP A 95 -5.02 6.31 -15.98
N THR A 96 -4.48 5.72 -17.04
CA THR A 96 -5.24 4.83 -17.97
C THR A 96 -5.20 3.35 -17.61
N PHE A 97 -4.57 2.96 -16.50
CA PHE A 97 -4.41 1.55 -16.12
C PHE A 97 -5.76 0.82 -15.95
N LYS A 98 -5.89 -0.40 -16.48
CA LYS A 98 -7.13 -1.19 -16.41
C LYS A 98 -7.22 -1.97 -15.09
N VAL A 99 -7.73 -1.32 -14.05
CA VAL A 99 -7.81 -1.89 -12.68
C VAL A 99 -8.73 -3.11 -12.57
N GLN A 100 -9.64 -3.34 -13.52
CA GLN A 100 -10.52 -4.50 -13.50
C GLN A 100 -9.75 -5.82 -13.49
N TYR A 101 -8.60 -5.87 -14.17
CA TYR A 101 -7.76 -7.07 -14.19
C TYR A 101 -7.12 -7.34 -12.82
N LEU A 102 -6.73 -6.29 -12.08
CA LEU A 102 -6.16 -6.46 -10.74
C LEU A 102 -7.22 -6.97 -9.78
N ILE A 103 -8.38 -6.31 -9.76
CA ILE A 103 -9.50 -6.70 -8.89
C ILE A 103 -9.95 -8.13 -9.22
N GLY A 104 -10.11 -8.46 -10.51
CA GLY A 104 -10.52 -9.79 -10.95
C GLY A 104 -9.51 -10.88 -10.58
N ALA A 105 -8.22 -10.67 -10.85
CA ALA A 105 -7.17 -11.63 -10.50
C ALA A 105 -7.06 -11.85 -8.98
N SER A 106 -7.10 -10.77 -8.18
CA SER A 106 -7.08 -10.86 -6.72
C SER A 106 -8.31 -11.58 -6.17
N ALA A 107 -9.49 -11.36 -6.75
CA ALA A 107 -10.72 -12.05 -6.36
C ALA A 107 -10.65 -13.55 -6.68
N ILE A 108 -10.16 -13.92 -7.86
CA ILE A 108 -9.97 -15.32 -8.24
C ILE A 108 -9.02 -16.03 -7.27
N LEU A 109 -7.86 -15.43 -6.97
CA LEU A 109 -6.89 -16.01 -6.03
C LEU A 109 -7.47 -16.15 -4.62
N ALA A 110 -8.26 -15.18 -4.15
CA ALA A 110 -8.89 -15.22 -2.84
C ALA A 110 -9.97 -16.30 -2.70
N ILE A 111 -10.70 -16.60 -3.79
CA ILE A 111 -11.73 -17.63 -3.80
C ILE A 111 -11.11 -19.03 -3.93
N LEU A 112 -10.04 -19.18 -4.73
CA LEU A 112 -9.39 -20.48 -4.94
C LEU A 112 -8.53 -20.93 -3.76
N PHE A 113 -7.88 -19.99 -3.06
CA PHE A 113 -6.89 -20.29 -2.03
C PHE A 113 -7.15 -19.61 -0.66
N PRO A 114 -8.36 -19.61 -0.09
CA PRO A 114 -8.56 -19.14 1.28
C PRO A 114 -8.12 -20.21 2.30
N TYR A 115 -7.66 -19.80 3.48
CA TYR A 115 -7.40 -20.75 4.58
C TYR A 115 -8.68 -21.39 5.12
N LYS A 116 -9.79 -20.64 5.08
CA LYS A 116 -11.13 -21.07 5.48
C LYS A 116 -12.14 -20.47 4.51
N TYR A 117 -13.10 -21.28 4.08
CA TYR A 117 -14.19 -20.83 3.21
C TYR A 117 -15.27 -20.10 4.01
N ASN A 118 -14.93 -18.95 4.56
CA ASN A 118 -15.90 -18.01 5.14
C ASN A 118 -15.69 -16.63 4.53
N PHE A 119 -16.73 -15.80 4.59
CA PHE A 119 -16.73 -14.50 3.92
C PHE A 119 -15.58 -13.58 4.37
N THR A 120 -15.34 -13.49 5.68
CA THR A 120 -14.27 -12.64 6.25
C THR A 120 -12.88 -13.09 5.80
N GLU A 121 -12.62 -14.39 5.78
CA GLU A 121 -11.32 -14.94 5.37
C GLU A 121 -11.07 -14.73 3.87
N ILE A 122 -12.11 -14.89 3.04
CA ILE A 122 -12.02 -14.61 1.60
C ILE A 122 -11.75 -13.11 1.37
N LEU A 123 -12.43 -12.21 2.09
CA LEU A 123 -12.15 -10.77 2.02
C LEU A 123 -10.73 -10.43 2.49
N TRP A 124 -10.26 -11.07 3.55
CA TRP A 124 -8.89 -10.90 4.01
C TRP A 124 -7.88 -11.34 2.94
N ALA A 125 -8.04 -12.54 2.38
CA ALA A 125 -7.17 -13.05 1.31
C ALA A 125 -7.21 -12.14 0.07
N PHE A 126 -8.42 -11.69 -0.33
CA PHE A 126 -8.61 -10.72 -1.41
C PHE A 126 -7.83 -9.44 -1.15
N SER A 127 -7.93 -8.88 0.05
CA SER A 127 -7.21 -7.65 0.41
C SER A 127 -5.69 -7.83 0.31
N ILE A 128 -5.16 -9.01 0.65
CA ILE A 128 -3.71 -9.30 0.61
C ILE A 128 -3.23 -9.38 -0.84
N TRP A 129 -3.95 -10.10 -1.69
CA TRP A 129 -3.64 -10.18 -3.12
C TRP A 129 -3.78 -8.81 -3.80
N LEU A 130 -4.84 -8.06 -3.50
CA LEU A 130 -5.07 -6.76 -4.13
C LEU A 130 -4.01 -5.73 -3.73
N GLU A 131 -3.64 -5.67 -2.45
CA GLU A 131 -2.58 -4.76 -1.99
C GLU A 131 -1.26 -5.01 -2.71
N SER A 132 -0.96 -6.28 -3.01
CA SER A 132 0.31 -6.63 -3.66
C SER A 132 0.50 -5.98 -5.02
N VAL A 133 -0.60 -5.65 -5.70
CA VAL A 133 -0.61 -5.07 -7.05
C VAL A 133 -1.25 -3.68 -7.11
N ALA A 134 -1.75 -3.15 -5.99
CA ALA A 134 -2.46 -1.86 -5.94
C ALA A 134 -1.61 -0.66 -6.37
N ILE A 135 -0.28 -0.77 -6.32
CA ILE A 135 0.63 0.30 -6.74
C ILE A 135 0.82 0.38 -8.28
N LEU A 136 0.43 -0.65 -9.03
CA LEU A 136 0.70 -0.72 -10.47
C LEU A 136 0.18 0.49 -11.27
N PRO A 137 -1.04 1.02 -11.04
CA PRO A 137 -1.50 2.24 -11.70
C PRO A 137 -0.57 3.44 -11.47
N GLN A 138 -0.09 3.65 -10.24
CA GLN A 138 0.86 4.71 -9.91
C GLN A 138 2.21 4.54 -10.60
N LEU A 139 2.79 3.34 -10.58
CA LEU A 139 4.07 3.07 -11.26
C LEU A 139 3.94 3.26 -12.78
N PHE A 140 2.84 2.80 -13.36
CA PHE A 140 2.55 2.98 -14.78
C PHE A 140 2.38 4.45 -15.17
N MET A 141 1.72 5.24 -14.31
CA MET A 141 1.58 6.68 -14.49
C MET A 141 2.96 7.36 -14.48
N LEU A 142 3.85 6.99 -13.54
CA LEU A 142 5.21 7.53 -13.48
C LEU A 142 6.03 7.19 -14.72
N GLN A 143 5.95 5.95 -15.22
CA GLN A 143 6.62 5.54 -16.45
C GLN A 143 6.20 6.37 -17.65
N ARG A 144 4.94 6.79 -17.72
CA ARG A 144 4.44 7.64 -18.80
C ARG A 144 4.86 9.10 -18.67
N THR A 145 4.87 9.65 -17.46
CA THR A 145 5.25 11.04 -17.26
C THR A 145 6.76 11.25 -17.35
N GLY A 146 7.55 10.19 -17.18
CA GLY A 146 9.02 10.21 -17.28
C GLY A 146 9.71 10.90 -16.11
N GLU A 147 9.00 11.74 -15.35
CA GLU A 147 9.47 12.43 -14.16
C GLU A 147 8.48 12.29 -13.00
N ALA A 148 9.01 12.35 -11.78
CA ALA A 148 8.23 12.38 -10.53
C ALA A 148 8.73 13.52 -9.63
N GLU A 149 7.80 14.21 -8.96
CA GLU A 149 8.16 15.15 -7.90
C GLU A 149 8.92 14.44 -6.77
N THR A 150 9.91 15.11 -6.17
CA THR A 150 10.72 14.55 -5.09
C THR A 150 9.87 14.07 -3.90
N ILE A 151 8.82 14.82 -3.53
CA ILE A 151 7.93 14.45 -2.42
C ILE A 151 7.15 13.16 -2.74
N THR A 152 6.63 13.04 -3.96
CA THR A 152 5.97 11.80 -4.44
C THR A 152 6.93 10.61 -4.38
N THR A 153 8.20 10.85 -4.67
CA THR A 153 9.26 9.85 -4.66
C THR A 153 9.58 9.39 -3.22
N HIS A 154 9.57 10.29 -2.23
CA HIS A 154 9.68 9.94 -0.81
C HIS A 154 8.46 9.15 -0.28
N TYR A 155 7.25 9.52 -0.70
CA TYR A 155 6.03 8.77 -0.39
C TYR A 155 6.16 7.31 -0.87
N LEU A 156 6.51 7.11 -2.14
CA LEU A 156 6.67 5.78 -2.73
C LEU A 156 7.80 4.97 -2.09
N PHE A 157 8.89 5.63 -1.70
CA PHE A 157 9.97 4.97 -0.98
C PHE A 157 9.52 4.48 0.40
N ALA A 158 8.85 5.32 1.19
CA ALA A 158 8.32 4.92 2.49
C ALA A 158 7.27 3.80 2.37
N LEU A 159 6.46 3.84 1.30
CA LEU A 159 5.49 2.80 0.99
C LEU A 159 6.17 1.48 0.55
N GLY A 160 7.23 1.53 -0.24
CA GLY A 160 7.98 0.30 -0.53
C GLY A 160 8.68 -0.24 0.73
N ALA A 161 9.27 0.66 1.52
CA ALA A 161 10.10 0.31 2.68
C ALA A 161 9.28 -0.44 3.75
N TYR A 162 8.00 -0.09 3.95
CA TYR A 162 7.16 -0.86 4.87
C TYR A 162 7.13 -2.33 4.46
N ARG A 163 6.96 -2.62 3.17
CA ARG A 163 6.81 -4.00 2.71
C ARG A 163 8.14 -4.75 2.78
N ALA A 164 9.24 -4.08 2.45
CA ALA A 164 10.58 -4.63 2.63
C ALA A 164 10.86 -4.98 4.10
N LEU A 165 10.44 -4.15 5.06
CA LEU A 165 10.57 -4.40 6.51
C LEU A 165 9.68 -5.54 7.00
N TYR A 166 8.59 -5.85 6.29
CA TYR A 166 7.73 -6.99 6.64
C TYR A 166 8.38 -8.35 6.33
N ILE A 167 9.33 -8.42 5.39
CA ILE A 167 10.09 -9.64 5.09
C ILE A 167 10.90 -10.14 6.30
N PRO A 168 11.82 -9.35 6.90
CA PRO A 168 12.54 -9.77 8.11
C PRO A 168 11.62 -9.97 9.31
N ASN A 169 10.47 -9.27 9.38
CA ASN A 169 9.43 -9.58 10.36
C ASN A 169 8.90 -11.02 10.19
N TRP A 170 8.56 -11.47 8.99
CA TRP A 170 8.10 -12.84 8.78
C TRP A 170 9.18 -13.88 9.12
N ILE A 171 10.43 -13.61 8.72
CA ILE A 171 11.58 -14.46 9.07
C ILE A 171 11.73 -14.55 10.59
N TYR A 172 11.73 -13.41 11.29
CA TYR A 172 11.81 -13.38 12.75
C TYR A 172 10.67 -14.20 13.38
N ARG A 173 9.44 -14.00 12.94
CA ARG A 173 8.29 -14.71 13.50
C ARG A 173 8.33 -16.22 13.23
N TYR A 174 8.87 -16.65 12.09
CA TYR A 174 9.03 -18.08 11.79
C TYR A 174 10.00 -18.77 12.76
N PHE A 175 11.11 -18.11 13.13
CA PHE A 175 12.13 -18.69 14.00
C PHE A 175 11.85 -18.52 15.49
N PHE A 176 11.24 -17.41 15.91
CA PHE A 176 11.14 -17.03 17.32
C PHE A 176 9.72 -17.09 17.92
N GLU A 177 8.64 -17.17 17.13
CA GLU A 177 7.29 -17.35 17.69
C GLU A 177 6.97 -18.84 17.94
N VAL A 178 6.22 -19.10 19.01
CA VAL A 178 5.67 -20.42 19.34
C VAL A 178 4.14 -20.29 19.49
N PRO A 179 3.32 -20.94 18.63
CA PRO A 179 3.72 -21.73 17.47
C PRO A 179 4.37 -20.88 16.37
N ARG A 180 5.16 -21.53 15.51
CA ARG A 180 5.88 -20.87 14.42
C ARG A 180 4.88 -20.17 13.49
N PHE A 181 5.22 -18.95 13.09
CA PHE A 181 4.42 -18.23 12.12
C PHE A 181 4.47 -18.90 10.75
N TRP A 182 3.30 -19.19 10.18
CA TRP A 182 3.16 -19.74 8.83
C TRP A 182 1.95 -19.12 8.14
N ASP A 183 2.22 -18.25 7.16
CA ASP A 183 1.19 -17.59 6.34
C ASP A 183 1.71 -17.43 4.90
N PRO A 184 1.60 -18.49 4.07
CA PRO A 184 2.06 -18.45 2.67
C PRO A 184 1.42 -17.33 1.83
N ILE A 185 0.13 -17.04 2.02
CA ILE A 185 -0.58 -15.99 1.27
C ILE A 185 0.08 -14.63 1.52
N ALA A 186 0.27 -14.25 2.80
CA ALA A 186 0.90 -12.98 3.14
C ALA A 186 2.36 -12.90 2.67
N VAL A 187 3.13 -13.99 2.80
CA VAL A 187 4.54 -14.03 2.38
C VAL A 187 4.68 -13.91 0.86
N ILE A 188 3.92 -14.69 0.09
CA ILE A 188 4.02 -14.69 -1.38
C ILE A 188 3.56 -13.34 -1.95
N ALA A 189 2.38 -12.86 -1.53
CA ALA A 189 1.87 -11.56 -1.95
C ALA A 189 2.83 -10.42 -1.55
N GLY A 190 3.43 -10.54 -0.36
CA GLY A 190 4.44 -9.63 0.14
C GLY A 190 5.73 -9.57 -0.68
N ILE A 191 6.21 -10.72 -1.13
CA ILE A 191 7.36 -10.83 -2.04
C ILE A 191 7.03 -10.22 -3.39
N VAL A 192 5.87 -10.58 -3.99
CA VAL A 192 5.39 -9.99 -5.25
C VAL A 192 5.38 -8.48 -5.17
N GLN A 193 4.81 -7.93 -4.09
CA GLN A 193 4.75 -6.50 -3.91
C GLN A 193 6.15 -5.88 -3.79
N THR A 194 7.05 -6.47 -3.00
CA THR A 194 8.42 -5.96 -2.85
C THR A 194 9.16 -5.95 -4.20
N ILE A 195 8.98 -6.98 -5.02
CA ILE A 195 9.57 -7.06 -6.36
C ILE A 195 9.06 -5.93 -7.25
N LEU A 196 7.76 -5.61 -7.21
CA LEU A 196 7.21 -4.49 -7.98
C LEU A 196 7.81 -3.12 -7.59
N TYR A 197 8.25 -2.96 -6.34
CA TYR A 197 8.96 -1.75 -5.90
C TYR A 197 10.47 -1.75 -6.21
N SER A 198 11.06 -2.89 -6.60
CA SER A 198 12.52 -3.03 -6.70
C SER A 198 13.16 -2.09 -7.72
N ASP A 199 12.57 -1.96 -8.91
CA ASP A 199 13.04 -1.04 -9.95
C ASP A 199 12.92 0.42 -9.49
N PHE A 200 11.81 0.76 -8.84
CA PHE A 200 11.64 2.09 -8.25
C PHE A 200 12.72 2.40 -7.19
N PHE A 201 13.05 1.45 -6.31
CA PHE A 201 14.11 1.64 -5.31
C PHE A 201 15.48 1.87 -5.94
N TRP A 202 15.80 1.14 -7.00
CA TRP A 202 17.05 1.31 -7.73
C TRP A 202 17.18 2.72 -8.28
N ILE A 203 16.12 3.23 -8.91
CA ILE A 203 16.11 4.58 -9.50
C ILE A 203 16.12 5.65 -8.39
N TYR A 204 15.38 5.44 -7.31
CA TYR A 204 15.39 6.31 -6.13
C TYR A 204 16.80 6.48 -5.57
N TYR A 205 17.51 5.37 -5.35
CA TYR A 205 18.86 5.39 -4.77
C TYR A 205 19.87 6.07 -5.69
N THR A 206 19.84 5.75 -6.98
CA THR A 206 20.83 6.25 -7.95
C THR A 206 20.60 7.71 -8.36
N LYS A 207 19.36 8.21 -8.31
CA LYS A 207 19.03 9.58 -8.73
C LYS A 207 18.76 10.50 -7.56
N VAL A 208 17.78 10.18 -6.72
CA VAL A 208 17.23 11.13 -5.72
C VAL A 208 18.18 11.34 -4.55
N ILE A 209 18.78 10.27 -4.03
CA ILE A 209 19.77 10.38 -2.94
C ILE A 209 21.01 11.16 -3.39
N GLN A 210 21.35 11.12 -4.69
CA GLN A 210 22.45 11.87 -5.27
C GLN A 210 22.07 13.32 -5.64
N GLY A 211 20.89 13.80 -5.25
CA GLY A 211 20.40 15.15 -5.58
C GLY A 211 20.04 15.37 -7.05
N LYS A 212 19.96 14.30 -7.84
CA LYS A 212 19.54 14.37 -9.25
C LYS A 212 18.02 14.25 -9.34
N LYS A 213 17.44 14.83 -10.39
CA LYS A 213 16.00 14.67 -10.68
C LYS A 213 15.65 13.20 -10.92
N PHE A 214 14.48 12.79 -10.44
CA PHE A 214 13.95 11.45 -10.70
C PHE A 214 13.42 11.41 -12.12
N ASN A 215 14.19 10.78 -13.00
CA ASN A 215 13.81 10.54 -14.39
C ASN A 215 13.94 9.04 -14.66
N LEU A 216 12.87 8.44 -15.20
CA LEU A 216 12.88 7.04 -15.60
C LEU A 216 13.60 6.90 -16.96
N PRO A 217 14.39 5.83 -17.19
CA PRO A 217 14.90 5.54 -18.52
C PRO A 217 13.72 5.25 -19.44
N VAL A 218 13.57 6.07 -20.49
CA VAL A 218 12.54 5.91 -21.53
C VAL A 218 12.95 4.82 -22.52
#